data_AF-A0A5F0KGV5-F1
#
_entry.id   AF-A0A5F0KGV5-F1
#
_cell.length_a   1.000
_cell.length_b   1.000
_cell.length_c   1.000
_cell.angle_alpha   90.00
_cell.angle_beta   90.00
_cell.angle_gamma   90.00
#
_symmetry.space_group_name_H-M   'P 1'
#
loop_
_entity.id
_entity.type
_entity.pdbx_description
1 polymer ?
#
loop_
_entity_poly.entity_id
_entity_poly.type
_entity_poly.pdbx_seq_one_letter_code
_entity_poly.pdbx_strand_id
1 'polypeptide(L)' 'MKIKPLFLFVALVLPLAPALVHAQGAPAMPLVVCHVDQAPQMLIPAYLCQWYGGSQHH' A
#
# COMPACT_ATOMS: atom_id res chain seq x y z
N MET A 1 16.94 -8.55 42.78
CA MET A 1 17.17 -7.86 41.49
C MET A 1 16.75 -6.40 41.64
N LYS A 2 17.65 -5.43 41.42
CA LYS A 2 17.33 -3.99 41.52
C LYS A 2 17.15 -3.46 40.09
N ILE A 3 15.90 -3.38 39.63
CA ILE A 3 15.58 -2.78 38.33
C ILE A 3 16.00 -1.31 38.40
N LYS A 4 16.89 -0.91 37.48
CA LYS A 4 17.36 0.46 37.40
C LYS A 4 16.19 1.33 36.92
N PRO A 5 15.82 2.41 37.64
CA PRO A 5 14.66 3.25 37.30
C PRO A 5 14.73 3.83 35.88
N LEU A 6 15.93 3.92 35.32
CA LEU A 6 16.18 4.29 33.93
C LEU A 6 15.36 3.46 32.92
N PHE A 7 15.22 2.15 33.14
CA PHE A 7 14.45 1.30 32.24
C PHE A 7 12.95 1.62 32.24
N LEU A 8 12.41 2.03 33.40
CA LEU A 8 11.01 2.44 33.51
C LEU A 8 10.77 3.76 32.79
N PHE A 9 11.73 4.70 32.84
CA PHE A 9 11.65 5.95 32.09
C PHE A 9 11.68 5.72 30.58
N VAL A 10 12.54 4.84 30.08
CA VAL A 10 12.59 4.51 28.64
C VAL A 10 11.27 3.90 28.18
N ALA A 11 10.71 2.97 28.97
CA ALA A 11 9.41 2.36 28.67
C ALA A 11 8.23 3.35 28.72
N LEU A 12 8.32 4.41 29.55
CA LEU A 12 7.29 5.45 29.65
C LEU A 12 7.31 6.41 28.45
N VAL A 13 8.49 6.67 27.87
CA VAL A 13 8.66 7.64 26.78
C VAL A 13 8.55 6.98 25.40
N LEU A 14 8.81 5.67 25.29
CA LEU A 14 8.68 4.91 24.04
C LEU A 14 7.29 5.01 23.36
N PRO A 15 6.16 4.97 24.07
CA PRO A 15 4.83 5.10 23.47
C PRO A 15 4.53 6.50 22.92
N LEU A 16 5.27 7.52 23.39
CA LEU A 16 5.12 8.91 22.94
C LEU A 16 5.90 9.20 21.66
N ALA A 17 6.86 8.35 21.30
CA ALA A 17 7.40 8.35 19.96
C ALA A 17 6.41 7.58 19.09
N PRO A 18 5.56 8.23 18.27
CA PRO A 18 4.92 7.50 17.19
C PRO A 18 6.08 6.87 16.44
N ALA A 19 6.21 5.54 16.50
CA ALA A 19 7.05 4.82 15.58
C ALA A 19 6.63 5.39 14.23
N LEU A 20 7.57 6.09 13.57
CA LEU A 20 7.37 6.71 12.27
C LEU A 20 7.23 5.58 11.27
N VAL A 21 6.15 4.81 11.40
CA VAL A 21 5.63 3.94 10.37
C VAL A 21 5.06 4.95 9.38
N HIS A 22 5.96 5.44 8.55
CA HIS A 22 5.63 6.03 7.28
C HIS A 22 4.92 4.90 6.53
N ALA A 23 3.62 4.76 6.76
CA ALA A 23 2.75 4.01 5.89
C ALA A 23 2.71 4.87 4.62
N GLN A 24 3.73 4.73 3.77
CA GLN A 24 3.67 5.22 2.39
C GLN A 24 2.35 4.70 1.84
N GLY A 25 1.39 5.61 1.68
CA GLY A 25 0.07 5.26 1.17
C GLY A 25 0.23 4.44 -0.09
N ALA A 26 -0.57 3.38 -0.21
CA ALA A 26 -0.54 2.53 -1.39
C ALA A 26 -0.66 3.44 -2.63
N PRO A 27 0.20 3.24 -3.65
CA PRO A 27 0.24 4.10 -4.82
C PRO A 27 -1.15 4.19 -5.47
N ALA A 28 -1.56 5.39 -5.87
CA ALA A 28 -2.80 5.58 -6.63
C ALA A 28 -2.67 4.85 -7.97
N MET A 29 -3.28 3.68 -8.08
CA MET A 29 -3.25 2.86 -9.31
C MET A 29 -4.33 3.35 -10.29
N PRO A 30 -3.96 3.65 -11.55
CA PRO A 30 -4.93 4.03 -12.56
C PRO A 30 -5.78 2.82 -12.98
N LEU A 31 -7.09 3.00 -12.97
CA LEU A 31 -8.05 2.05 -13.55
C LEU A 31 -8.28 2.43 -15.00
N VAL A 32 -8.22 1.45 -15.89
CA VAL A 32 -8.45 1.60 -17.33
C VAL A 32 -9.50 0.60 -17.78
N VAL A 33 -10.21 0.94 -18.86
CA VAL A 33 -11.08 0.00 -19.55
C VAL A 33 -10.22 -0.82 -20.51
N CYS A 34 -10.15 -2.13 -20.27
CA CYS A 34 -9.41 -3.05 -21.13
C CYS A 34 -10.35 -3.68 -22.15
N HIS A 35 -10.00 -3.60 -23.43
CA HIS A 35 -10.67 -4.35 -24.49
C HIS A 35 -9.92 -5.66 -24.76
N VAL A 36 -10.61 -6.77 -24.58
CA VAL A 36 -10.16 -8.11 -24.94
C VAL A 36 -11.24 -8.70 -25.85
N ASP A 37 -10.85 -9.24 -27.01
CA ASP A 37 -11.76 -9.59 -28.13
C ASP A 37 -12.98 -10.45 -27.76
N GLN A 38 -12.95 -11.14 -26.62
CA GLN A 38 -14.01 -12.06 -26.18
C GLN A 38 -14.51 -11.83 -24.74
N ALA A 39 -14.16 -10.72 -24.09
CA ALA A 39 -14.55 -10.47 -22.70
C ALA A 39 -15.35 -9.16 -22.51
N PRO A 40 -16.27 -9.12 -21.52
CA PRO A 40 -16.94 -7.88 -21.11
C PRO A 40 -15.90 -6.82 -20.72
N GLN A 41 -16.13 -5.57 -21.14
CA GLN A 41 -15.30 -4.43 -20.76
C GLN A 41 -15.32 -4.26 -19.24
N MET A 42 -14.14 -4.29 -18.61
CA MET A 42 -13.99 -4.18 -17.16
C MET A 42 -12.97 -3.09 -16.81
N LEU A 43 -13.30 -2.31 -15.78
CA LEU A 43 -12.36 -1.39 -15.14
C LEU A 43 -11.37 -2.20 -14.32
N ILE A 44 -10.12 -2.26 -14.79
CA ILE A 44 -9.04 -2.97 -14.13
C ILE A 44 -7.80 -2.08 -14.02
N PRO A 45 -6.89 -2.35 -13.07
CA PRO A 45 -5.58 -1.72 -13.06
C PRO A 45 -4.83 -1.87 -14.40
N ALA A 46 -4.17 -0.80 -14.84
CA ALA A 46 -3.48 -0.77 -16.14
C ALA A 46 -2.45 -1.91 -16.34
N TYR A 47 -1.72 -2.29 -15.29
CA TYR A 47 -0.72 -3.35 -15.36
C TYR A 47 -1.33 -4.73 -15.66
N LEU A 48 -2.59 -4.96 -15.26
CA LEU A 48 -3.31 -6.19 -15.58
C LEU A 48 -3.69 -6.22 -17.05
N CYS A 49 -4.19 -5.12 -17.61
CA CYS A 49 -4.57 -5.07 -19.02
C CYS A 49 -3.38 -5.36 -19.96
N GLN A 50 -2.19 -4.85 -19.63
CA GLN A 50 -0.95 -5.13 -20.37
C GLN A 50 -0.59 -6.62 -20.35
N TRP A 51 -0.77 -7.28 -19.21
CA TRP A 51 -0.52 -8.71 -19.04
C TRP A 51 -1.46 -9.59 -19.88
N TYR A 52 -2.72 -9.18 -20.02
CA TYR A 52 -3.70 -9.88 -20.84
C TYR A 52 -3.55 -9.62 -22.36
N GLY A 53 -2.57 -8.81 -22.78
CA GLY A 53 -2.39 -8.45 -24.20
C GLY A 53 -3.52 -7.59 -24.76
N GLY A 54 -4.34 -6.97 -23.89
CA GLY A 54 -5.46 -6.14 -24.29
C GLY A 54 -5.04 -4.71 -24.65
N SER A 55 -5.89 -4.02 -25.43
CA SER A 55 -5.71 -2.60 -25.74
C SER A 55 -6.42 -1.74 -24.70
N GLN A 56 -5.74 -0.69 -24.22
CA GLN A 56 -6.29 0.28 -23.28
C GLN A 56 -6.90 1.46 -24.05
N HIS A 57 -8.07 1.92 -23.63
CA HIS A 57 -8.63 3.19 -24.06
C HIS A 57 -8.67 4.17 -22.87
N HIS A 58 -8.18 5.39 -23.09
CA HIS A 58 -8.11 6.49 -22.12
C HIS A 58 -9.33 7.41 -22.21
#